data_AF-A0A6J4NYB2-F1
#
_entry.id   AF-A0A6J4NYB2-F1
#
_cell.length_a   1.000
_cell.length_b   1.000
_cell.length_c   1.000
_cell.angle_alpha   90.00
_cell.angle_beta   90.00
_cell.angle_gamma   90.00
#
_symmetry.space_group_name_H-M   'P 1'
#
loop_
_entity.id
_entity.type
_entity.pdbx_description
1 polymer ?
#
loop_
_entity_poly.entity_id
_entity_poly.type
_entity_poly.pdbx_seq_one_letter_code
_entity_poly.pdbx_strand_id
1 'polypeptide(L)'
;FIVSTVAMIALLYLVATRLFSEAASQGGATQQVFRTLAYLTIVLWSLYPIVWLIGTEGFAAVGSTTEVLLFLILDILAKIGFGILLLTNREALSEAGGGGGGAVQASRVR
;
A
#
# COMPACT_ATOMS: atom_id res chain seq x y z
N PHE A 1 2.82 18.68 13.17
CA PHE A 1 1.63 17.80 13.11
C PHE A 1 0.61 18.22 12.04
N ILE A 2 -0.01 19.40 12.11
CA ILE A 2 -1.11 19.74 11.17
C ILE A 2 -0.67 19.71 9.69
N VAL A 3 0.46 20.35 9.36
CA VAL A 3 0.98 20.36 7.97
C VAL A 3 1.26 18.95 7.46
N SER A 4 1.89 18.09 8.27
CA SER A 4 2.17 16.70 7.91
C SER A 4 0.90 15.87 7.76
N THR A 5 -0.11 16.11 8.60
CA THR A 5 -1.41 15.42 8.50
C THR A 5 -2.18 15.83 7.25
N VAL A 6 -2.18 17.12 6.89
CA VAL A 6 -2.79 17.59 5.64
C VAL A 6 -2.09 16.98 4.42
N ALA A 7 -0.75 16.95 4.41
CA ALA A 7 0.01 16.28 3.36
C ALA A 7 -0.29 14.78 3.29
N MET A 8 -0.39 14.09 4.45
CA MET A 8 -0.78 12.68 4.52
C MET A 8 -2.18 12.45 3.94
N ILE A 9 -3.16 13.28 4.28
CA ILE A 9 -4.52 13.19 3.74
C ILE A 9 -4.52 13.38 2.22
N ALA A 10 -3.73 14.33 1.70
CA ALA A 10 -3.58 14.52 0.26
C ALA A 10 -2.98 13.28 -0.42
N LEU A 11 -1.96 12.65 0.19
CA LEU A 11 -1.38 11.40 -0.31
C LEU A 11 -2.40 10.24 -0.26
N LEU A 12 -3.12 10.09 0.85
CA LEU A 12 -4.17 9.08 0.97
C LEU A 12 -5.28 9.29 -0.06
N TYR A 13 -5.63 10.54 -0.37
CA TYR A 13 -6.58 10.86 -1.44
C TYR A 13 -6.04 10.45 -2.82
N LEU A 14 -4.76 10.72 -3.10
CA LEU A 14 -4.14 10.29 -4.36
C LEU A 14 -4.11 8.77 -4.47
N VAL A 15 -3.80 8.04 -3.40
CA VAL A 15 -3.88 6.58 -3.36
C VAL A 15 -5.33 6.13 -3.58
N ALA A 16 -6.29 6.69 -2.86
CA ALA A 16 -7.70 6.34 -2.94
C ALA A 16 -8.30 6.60 -4.34
N THR A 17 -7.78 7.56 -5.10
CA THR A 17 -8.29 7.92 -6.42
C THR A 17 -7.48 7.31 -7.54
N ARG A 18 -6.19 7.65 -7.63
CA ARG A 18 -5.30 7.23 -8.72
C ARG A 18 -5.02 5.75 -8.68
N LEU A 19 -4.67 5.21 -7.51
CA LEU A 19 -4.33 3.78 -7.40
C LEU A 19 -5.56 2.89 -7.59
N PHE A 20 -6.73 3.30 -7.10
CA PHE A 20 -7.97 2.55 -7.33
C PHE A 20 -8.46 2.65 -8.77
N SER A 21 -8.34 3.82 -9.41
CA SER A 21 -8.62 3.97 -10.84
C SER A 21 -7.75 3.03 -11.67
N GLU A 22 -6.44 2.99 -11.37
CA GLU A 22 -5.51 2.14 -12.11
C GLU A 22 -5.74 0.67 -11.82
N ALA A 23 -6.02 0.30 -10.57
CA ALA A 23 -6.44 -1.06 -10.23
C ALA A 23 -7.69 -1.48 -11.00
N ALA A 24 -8.67 -0.58 -11.18
CA ALA A 24 -9.89 -0.84 -11.94
C ALA A 24 -9.66 -0.98 -13.45
N SER A 25 -8.57 -0.42 -13.98
CA SER A 25 -8.14 -0.64 -15.37
C SER A 25 -7.44 -1.97 -15.59
N GLN A 26 -7.00 -2.64 -14.51
CA GLN A 26 -6.47 -4.00 -14.58
C GLN A 26 -7.62 -5.02 -14.57
N GLY A 27 -7.41 -6.16 -15.24
CA GLY A 27 -8.33 -7.30 -15.19
C GLY A 27 -7.90 -8.33 -14.13
N GLY A 28 -8.84 -9.20 -13.77
CA GLY A 28 -8.54 -10.48 -13.10
C GLY A 28 -7.91 -10.36 -11.71
N ALA A 29 -6.91 -11.21 -11.45
CA ALA A 29 -6.25 -11.33 -10.15
C ALA A 29 -5.46 -10.06 -9.79
N THR A 30 -4.89 -9.38 -10.78
CA THR A 30 -4.12 -8.14 -10.60
C THR A 30 -4.94 -7.04 -9.94
N GLN A 31 -6.16 -6.79 -10.42
CA GLN A 31 -7.06 -5.78 -9.84
C GLN A 31 -7.33 -6.03 -8.36
N GLN A 32 -7.59 -7.29 -7.98
CA GLN A 32 -7.92 -7.66 -6.61
C GLN A 32 -6.75 -7.42 -5.65
N VAL A 33 -5.53 -7.78 -6.08
CA VAL A 33 -4.31 -7.61 -5.29
C VAL A 33 -3.96 -6.14 -5.12
N PHE A 34 -4.03 -5.35 -6.19
CA PHE A 34 -3.81 -3.90 -6.13
C PHE A 34 -4.80 -3.21 -5.19
N ARG A 35 -6.09 -3.57 -5.25
CA ARG A 35 -7.10 -3.03 -4.31
C ARG A 35 -6.79 -3.39 -2.86
N THR A 36 -6.42 -4.65 -2.60
CA THR A 36 -6.08 -5.10 -1.25
C THR A 36 -4.87 -4.35 -0.70
N LEU A 37 -3.82 -4.18 -1.51
CA LEU A 37 -2.63 -3.41 -1.15
C LEU A 37 -2.96 -1.94 -0.90
N ALA A 38 -3.79 -1.32 -1.75
CA ALA A 38 -4.23 0.07 -1.57
C ALA A 38 -4.98 0.27 -0.26
N TYR A 39 -5.93 -0.61 0.08
CA TYR A 39 -6.64 -0.57 1.36
C TYR A 39 -5.70 -0.77 2.54
N LEU A 40 -4.78 -1.75 2.45
CA LEU A 40 -3.79 -2.01 3.48
C LEU A 40 -2.93 -0.76 3.74
N THR A 41 -2.44 -0.12 2.68
CA THR A 41 -1.67 1.13 2.77
C THR A 41 -2.49 2.23 3.43
N ILE A 42 -3.71 2.49 2.98
CA ILE A 42 -4.55 3.56 3.54
C ILE A 42 -4.78 3.35 5.04
N VAL A 43 -5.12 2.13 5.45
CA VAL A 43 -5.38 1.80 6.86
C VAL A 43 -4.12 1.98 7.69
N LEU A 44 -3.01 1.34 7.31
CA LEU A 44 -1.77 1.38 8.09
C LEU A 44 -1.18 2.80 8.15
N TRP A 45 -1.24 3.54 7.04
CA TRP A 45 -0.73 4.92 7.00
C TRP A 45 -1.55 5.86 7.87
N SER A 46 -2.86 5.65 7.95
CA SER A 46 -3.74 6.41 8.85
C SER A 46 -3.49 6.10 10.33
N LEU A 47 -2.95 4.92 10.66
CA LEU A 47 -2.61 4.56 12.03
C LEU A 47 -1.35 5.27 12.55
N TYR A 48 -0.39 5.65 11.70
CA TYR A 48 0.80 6.39 12.15
C TYR A 48 0.49 7.69 12.89
N PRO A 49 -0.32 8.63 12.35
CA PRO A 49 -0.68 9.84 13.08
C PRO A 49 -1.53 9.55 14.32
N ILE A 50 -2.27 8.44 14.36
CA ILE A 50 -3.03 8.01 15.55
C ILE A 50 -2.06 7.57 16.66
N VAL A 51 -1.06 6.73 16.34
CA VAL A 51 -0.02 6.31 17.29
C VAL A 51 0.75 7.52 17.81
N TRP A 52 1.10 8.46 16.92
CA TRP A 52 1.76 9.70 17.31
C TRP A 52 0.89 10.55 18.27
N LEU A 53 -0.42 10.67 17.99
CA LEU A 53 -1.34 11.43 18.84
C LEU A 53 -1.48 10.83 20.24
N ILE A 54 -1.47 9.51 20.39
CA ILE A 54 -1.55 8.87 21.72
C ILE A 54 -0.18 8.80 22.43
N GLY A 55 0.90 8.93 21.66
CA GLY A 55 2.28 8.90 22.12
C GLY A 55 2.67 10.09 23.00
N THR A 56 3.95 10.14 23.38
CA THR A 56 4.49 11.12 24.33
C THR A 56 4.42 12.55 23.80
N GLU A 57 4.47 12.74 22.48
CA GLU A 57 4.45 14.05 21.81
C GLU A 57 3.02 14.58 21.56
N GLY A 58 2.01 13.72 21.62
CA GLY A 58 0.61 14.08 21.41
C GLY A 58 -0.11 14.34 22.73
N PHE A 59 -0.91 13.37 23.16
CA PHE A 59 -1.69 13.40 24.41
C PHE A 59 -0.94 12.80 25.61
N ALA A 60 0.25 12.23 25.40
CA ALA A 60 1.04 11.54 26.42
C ALA A 60 0.25 10.42 27.13
N ALA A 61 -0.62 9.71 26.39
CA ALA A 61 -1.44 8.64 26.94
C ALA A 61 -0.65 7.33 27.15
N VAL A 62 0.46 7.15 26.43
CA VAL A 62 1.39 6.03 26.60
C VAL A 62 2.83 6.52 26.78
N GLY A 63 3.66 5.70 27.43
CA GLY A 63 5.09 5.99 27.61
C GLY A 63 5.92 5.68 26.36
N SER A 64 7.13 6.24 26.30
CA SER A 64 8.03 6.15 25.13
C SER A 64 8.31 4.71 24.68
N THR A 65 8.53 3.76 25.61
CA THR A 65 8.74 2.34 25.24
C THR A 65 7.53 1.74 24.54
N THR A 66 6.32 2.04 25.00
CA THR A 66 5.09 1.55 24.38
C THR A 66 4.87 2.18 23.01
N GLU A 67 5.11 3.47 22.87
CA GLU A 67 5.01 4.17 21.59
C GLU A 67 5.96 3.58 20.54
N VAL A 68 7.22 3.33 20.90
CA VAL A 68 8.20 2.67 20.01
C VAL A 68 7.74 1.27 19.61
N LEU A 69 7.18 0.49 20.55
CA LEU A 69 6.63 -0.83 20.24
C LEU A 69 5.44 -0.76 19.28
N LEU A 70 4.54 0.23 19.43
CA LEU A 70 3.42 0.43 18.52
C LEU A 70 3.91 0.76 17.11
N PHE A 71 4.87 1.66 16.96
CA PHE A 71 5.48 1.95 15.66
C PHE A 71 6.20 0.74 15.06
N LEU A 72 6.88 -0.07 15.88
CA LEU A 72 7.54 -1.29 15.42
C LEU A 72 6.53 -2.30 14.86
N ILE A 73 5.42 -2.52 15.55
CA ILE A 73 4.34 -3.42 15.06
C ILE A 73 3.78 -2.87 13.75
N LEU A 74 3.51 -1.56 13.71
CA LEU A 74 2.99 -0.89 12.53
C LEU A 74 3.93 -1.02 11.33
N ASP A 75 5.24 -0.87 11.56
CA ASP A 75 6.29 -1.04 10.56
C ASP A 75 6.37 -2.48 10.02
N ILE A 76 6.26 -3.47 10.90
CA ILE A 76 6.22 -4.88 10.49
C ILE A 76 5.02 -5.13 9.57
N LEU A 77 3.83 -4.65 9.94
CA LEU A 77 2.62 -4.81 9.12
C LEU A 77 2.76 -4.09 7.78
N ALA A 78 3.26 -2.85 7.80
CA ALA A 78 3.35 -1.99 6.61
C ALA A 78 4.45 -2.41 5.64
N LYS A 79 5.53 -3.04 6.12
CA LYS A 79 6.67 -3.47 5.31
C LYS A 79 6.61 -4.96 5.01
N ILE A 80 6.60 -5.80 6.05
CA ILE A 80 6.64 -7.25 5.93
C ILE A 80 5.28 -7.78 5.49
N GLY A 81 4.19 -7.35 6.14
CA GLY A 81 2.83 -7.75 5.75
C GLY A 81 2.51 -7.36 4.31
N PHE A 82 2.82 -6.12 3.93
CA PHE A 82 2.70 -5.66 2.55
C PHE A 82 3.52 -6.52 1.57
N GLY A 83 4.79 -6.77 1.87
CA GLY A 83 5.68 -7.56 1.02
C GLY A 83 5.21 -9.00 0.84
N ILE A 84 4.76 -9.65 1.91
CA ILE A 84 4.19 -11.01 1.86
C ILE A 84 2.94 -11.02 0.98
N LEU A 85 2.03 -10.06 1.17
CA LEU A 85 0.81 -9.98 0.36
C LEU A 85 1.16 -9.77 -1.13
N LEU A 86 2.13 -8.91 -1.44
CA LEU A 86 2.56 -8.70 -2.82
C LEU A 86 3.18 -9.97 -3.44
N LEU A 87 4.11 -10.63 -2.74
CA LEU A 87 4.90 -11.74 -3.26
C LEU A 87 4.16 -13.08 -3.32
N THR A 88 3.17 -13.27 -2.47
CA THR A 88 2.33 -14.48 -2.49
C THR A 88 1.38 -14.51 -3.67
N ASN A 89 1.05 -13.34 -4.25
CA ASN A 89 0.16 -13.20 -5.40
C ASN A 89 0.90 -13.24 -6.74
N ARG A 90 1.50 -14.40 -7.05
CA ARG A 90 2.33 -14.59 -8.25
C ARG A 90 1.59 -14.38 -9.58
N GLU A 91 0.31 -14.74 -9.63
CA GLU A 91 -0.52 -14.55 -10.84
C GLU A 91 -0.68 -13.07 -11.18
N ALA A 92 -1.01 -12.25 -10.17
CA ALA A 92 -1.08 -10.80 -10.33
C ALA A 92 0.28 -10.20 -10.76
N LEU A 93 1.39 -10.70 -10.22
CA LEU A 93 2.73 -10.27 -10.64
C LEU A 93 3.08 -10.70 -12.07
N SER A 94 2.63 -11.90 -12.48
CA SER A 94 2.82 -12.41 -13.84
C SER A 94 1.99 -11.64 -14.86
N GLU A 95 0.74 -11.34 -14.55
CA GLU A 95 -0.15 -10.52 -15.39
C GLU A 95 0.39 -9.08 -15.52
N ALA A 96 0.80 -8.46 -14.41
CA ALA A 96 1.40 -7.13 -14.43
C ALA A 96 2.74 -7.09 -15.18
N GLY A 97 3.56 -8.15 -15.08
CA GLY A 97 4.83 -8.28 -15.80
C GLY A 97 4.67 -8.64 -17.28
N GLY A 98 3.54 -9.26 -17.66
CA GLY A 98 3.22 -9.69 -19.03
C GLY A 98 2.92 -8.54 -20.00
N GLY A 99 2.67 -7.32 -19.49
CA GLY A 99 2.39 -6.12 -20.29
C GLY A 99 3.56 -5.59 -21.15
N GLY A 100 4.76 -6.20 -21.06
CA GLY A 100 5.93 -5.86 -21.89
C GLY A 100 6.30 -6.89 -22.97
N GLY A 101 5.51 -7.96 -23.14
CA GLY A 101 5.86 -9.11 -24.00
C GLY A 101 4.88 -9.41 -25.14
N GLY A 102 4.11 -8.42 -25.58
CA GLY A 102 3.15 -8.59 -26.69
C GLY A 102 3.82 -8.67 -28.05
N ALA A 103 3.74 -9.84 -28.69
CA ALA A 103 3.78 -10.06 -30.13
C ALA A 103 5.12 -9.83 -30.87
N VAL A 104 6.07 -10.76 -30.72
CA VAL A 104 6.87 -11.12 -31.90
C VAL A 104 5.94 -11.87 -32.86
N GLN A 105 5.43 -11.08 -33.79
CA GLN A 105 4.70 -11.45 -34.99
C GLN A 105 5.34 -12.63 -35.73
N ALA A 106 4.93 -13.85 -35.39
CA ALA A 106 5.15 -15.02 -36.24
C ALA A 106 4.09 -15.03 -37.37
N SER A 107 4.11 -13.99 -38.21
CA SER A 107 3.38 -13.92 -39.48
C SER A 107 4.32 -13.88 -40.69
N ARG A 108 5.49 -14.52 -40.59
CA ARG A 108 6.40 -14.79 -41.70
C ARG A 108 6.83 -16.25 -41.51
N VAL A 109 6.59 -17.22 -42.37
CA VAL A 109 6.50 -17.27 -43.83
C VAL A 109 5.67 -18.51 -44.17
N ARG A 110 4.68 -18.37 -45.07
CA ARG A 110 4.18 -19.48 -45.88
C ARG A 110 5.09 -19.65 -47.08
#